data_AF-A0A0F5K0P0-F1
#
_entry.id   AF-A0A0F5K0P0-F1
#
_cell.length_a   1.000
_cell.length_b   1.000
_cell.length_c   1.000
_cell.angle_alpha   90.00
_cell.angle_beta   90.00
_cell.angle_gamma   90.00
#
_symmetry.space_group_name_H-M   'P 1'
#
loop_
_entity.id
_entity.type
_entity.pdbx_description
1 polymer ?
#
loop_
_entity_poly.entity_id
_entity_poly.type
_entity_poly.pdbx_seq_one_letter_code
_entity_poly.pdbx_strand_id
1 'polypeptide(L)'
;MNTDRLADLSPEKKALLLQQLTALKRGAPAPAIVLRETVTPHLSVDRRPLLSLFAAGDIPPVDAVAVGCLSDRLLRQNPQYDTSHFTHALCHDLPIFANVRTLEAGRIASVILPRFYSQIYLDKSDIVRLVRQCQSLAKVLGARYVSLTGLIPSATDYGLAIPEDDTLPPVTTGHATTTSAVVLSVRRLLATAGRRLENETLSFIGLGSIGSSTLRLLLSVLPHPRRLILCDVYQKREYVEQLMREVRDELRFEGELSFHHESRGVAPQAYEASLIVGATNAPDVVDVSRLRPGTLIVDDSDPHCFNPEQAIARLETQGDILFSEGGALAAPKPFDHLAYIPTEFAKQLAVDTAPGTDRRITGCVLSSLLSAACDYPSTRGEVRLEDSLAHYHGLRDARFDAAPLHCGAYTLTQKHVDTFVSKYSADALRPA
;
A
#
# COMPACT_ATOMS: atom_id res chain seq x y z
N MET A 1 5.54 -50.83 -10.04
CA MET A 1 4.98 -51.27 -11.33
C MET A 1 5.93 -52.32 -11.89
N ASN A 2 5.47 -53.58 -12.02
CA ASN A 2 6.30 -54.75 -12.33
C ASN A 2 7.06 -54.59 -13.67
N THR A 3 8.39 -54.66 -13.63
CA THR A 3 9.27 -54.60 -14.82
C THR A 3 9.21 -55.86 -15.69
N ASP A 4 8.60 -56.95 -15.21
CA ASP A 4 8.57 -58.24 -15.92
C ASP A 4 7.52 -58.35 -17.04
N ARG A 5 6.62 -57.37 -17.20
CA ARG A 5 5.54 -57.45 -18.21
C ARG A 5 5.91 -57.02 -19.64
N LEU A 6 7.13 -56.52 -19.86
CA LEU A 6 7.59 -56.08 -21.19
C LEU A 6 8.26 -57.20 -21.99
N ALA A 7 8.84 -58.20 -21.32
CA ALA A 7 9.53 -59.30 -21.97
C ALA A 7 8.55 -60.20 -22.76
N ASP A 8 7.36 -60.43 -22.22
CA ASP A 8 6.31 -61.33 -22.75
C ASP A 8 5.48 -60.75 -23.91
N LEU A 9 5.74 -59.52 -24.34
CA LEU A 9 5.03 -58.93 -25.46
C LEU A 9 5.49 -59.59 -26.77
N SER A 10 4.52 -59.99 -27.60
CA SER A 10 4.78 -60.47 -28.96
C SER A 10 5.54 -59.41 -29.78
N PRO A 11 6.34 -59.80 -30.77
CA PRO A 11 7.11 -58.87 -31.61
C PRO A 11 6.24 -57.75 -32.21
N GLU A 12 5.01 -58.08 -32.61
CA GLU A 12 4.03 -57.13 -33.15
C GLU A 12 3.57 -56.11 -32.11
N LYS A 13 3.31 -56.53 -30.86
CA LYS A 13 2.94 -55.62 -29.76
C LYS A 13 4.11 -54.72 -29.35
N LYS A 14 5.34 -55.23 -29.38
CA LYS A 14 6.55 -54.42 -29.16
C LYS A 14 6.73 -53.38 -30.27
N ALA A 15 6.51 -53.76 -31.53
CA ALA A 15 6.57 -52.84 -32.66
C ALA A 15 5.49 -51.74 -32.57
N LEU A 16 4.25 -52.10 -32.19
CA LEU A 16 3.17 -51.14 -31.99
C LEU A 16 3.46 -50.18 -30.84
N LEU A 17 4.00 -50.67 -29.72
CA LEU A 17 4.38 -49.83 -28.57
C LEU A 17 5.52 -48.88 -28.93
N LEU A 18 6.53 -49.36 -29.67
CA LEU A 18 7.62 -48.53 -30.20
C LEU A 18 7.08 -47.48 -31.16
N GLN A 19 6.13 -47.83 -32.03
CA GLN A 19 5.51 -46.89 -32.96
C GLN A 19 4.68 -45.83 -32.23
N GLN A 20 3.94 -46.21 -31.16
CA GLN A 20 3.21 -45.28 -30.30
C GLN A 20 4.13 -44.36 -29.49
N LEU A 21 5.23 -44.89 -28.93
CA LEU A 21 6.25 -44.10 -28.24
C LEU A 21 6.99 -43.15 -29.21
N THR A 22 7.24 -43.61 -30.44
CA THR A 22 7.84 -42.78 -31.49
C THR A 22 6.86 -41.71 -31.97
N ALA A 23 5.56 -41.99 -32.02
CA ALA A 23 4.51 -41.02 -32.31
C ALA A 23 4.37 -39.98 -31.18
N LEU A 24 4.44 -40.40 -29.90
CA LEU A 24 4.48 -39.52 -28.74
C LEU A 24 5.72 -38.60 -28.75
N LYS A 25 6.87 -39.14 -29.18
CA LYS A 25 8.12 -38.38 -29.33
C LYS A 25 8.13 -37.47 -30.58
N ARG A 26 7.24 -37.73 -31.55
CA ARG A 26 7.02 -36.92 -32.76
C ARG A 26 5.86 -35.93 -32.64
N GLY A 27 5.12 -35.94 -31.52
CA GLY A 27 4.29 -34.81 -31.13
C GLY A 27 5.19 -33.59 -31.05
N ALA A 28 4.77 -32.48 -31.67
CA ALA A 28 5.51 -31.22 -31.61
C ALA A 28 6.03 -30.99 -30.18
N PRO A 29 7.28 -30.53 -29.98
CA PRO A 29 7.79 -30.26 -28.65
C PRO A 29 6.74 -29.42 -27.93
N ALA A 30 6.23 -29.93 -26.81
CA ALA A 30 5.31 -29.15 -25.97
C ALA A 30 5.95 -27.78 -25.81
N PRO A 31 5.21 -26.68 -26.08
CA PRO A 31 5.81 -25.35 -26.06
C PRO A 31 6.57 -25.19 -24.75
N ALA A 32 7.85 -24.83 -24.85
CA ALA A 32 8.70 -24.69 -23.68
C ALA A 32 7.98 -23.77 -22.70
N ILE A 33 7.61 -24.30 -21.53
CA ILE A 33 6.91 -23.51 -20.52
C ILE A 33 7.90 -22.45 -20.06
N VAL A 34 7.63 -21.19 -20.41
CA VAL A 34 8.43 -20.05 -19.94
C VAL A 34 8.14 -19.88 -18.45
N LEU A 35 9.08 -20.34 -17.62
CA LEU A 35 8.95 -20.30 -16.17
C LEU A 35 9.24 -18.91 -15.60
N ARG A 36 10.09 -18.12 -16.26
CA ARG A 36 10.36 -16.74 -15.88
C ARG A 36 10.24 -15.83 -17.09
N GLU A 37 9.50 -14.75 -16.92
CA GLU A 37 9.16 -13.80 -17.96
C GLU A 37 9.46 -12.38 -17.46
N THR A 38 10.21 -11.62 -18.25
CA THR A 38 10.40 -10.18 -18.03
C THR A 38 9.22 -9.44 -18.65
N VAL A 39 8.39 -8.83 -17.82
CA VAL A 39 7.16 -8.11 -18.24
C VAL A 39 7.47 -6.66 -18.57
N THR A 40 8.31 -6.01 -17.77
CA THR A 40 8.87 -4.67 -18.02
C THR A 40 10.36 -4.68 -17.63
N PRO A 41 11.17 -3.65 -17.97
CA PRO A 41 12.59 -3.64 -17.61
C PRO A 41 12.89 -3.90 -16.13
N HIS A 42 11.97 -3.51 -15.24
CA HIS A 42 12.11 -3.65 -13.79
C HIS A 42 11.09 -4.63 -13.16
N LEU A 43 10.37 -5.39 -13.97
CA LEU A 43 9.36 -6.35 -13.50
C LEU A 43 9.54 -7.70 -14.17
N SER A 44 9.80 -8.72 -13.36
CA SER A 44 9.79 -10.12 -13.76
C SER A 44 8.68 -10.88 -13.04
N VAL A 45 8.11 -11.87 -13.73
CA VAL A 45 7.20 -12.85 -13.14
C VAL A 45 7.85 -14.23 -13.22
N ASP A 46 7.87 -14.97 -12.12
CA ASP A 46 8.24 -16.39 -12.09
C ASP A 46 7.00 -17.24 -11.78
N ARG A 47 6.88 -18.36 -12.47
CA ARG A 47 5.80 -19.34 -12.30
C ARG A 47 6.12 -20.35 -11.19
N ARG A 48 7.37 -20.38 -10.71
CA ARG A 48 7.80 -21.22 -9.59
C ARG A 48 7.65 -20.46 -8.27
N PRO A 49 7.26 -21.12 -7.17
CA PRO A 49 7.17 -20.48 -5.85
C PRO A 49 8.50 -19.83 -5.44
N LEU A 50 8.48 -18.57 -5.01
CA LEU A 50 9.70 -17.85 -4.62
C LEU A 50 10.42 -18.49 -3.44
N LEU A 51 9.69 -19.15 -2.54
CA LEU A 51 10.30 -19.88 -1.43
C LEU A 51 11.19 -21.04 -1.93
N SER A 52 10.79 -21.74 -2.99
CA SER A 52 11.60 -22.80 -3.60
C SER A 52 12.84 -22.23 -4.28
N LEU A 53 12.71 -21.09 -4.95
CA LEU A 53 13.83 -20.39 -5.58
C LEU A 53 14.82 -19.87 -4.53
N PHE A 54 14.31 -19.32 -3.43
CA PHE A 54 15.12 -18.92 -2.28
C PHE A 54 15.88 -20.12 -1.68
N ALA A 55 15.18 -21.23 -1.42
CA ALA A 55 15.79 -22.45 -0.88
C ALA A 55 16.86 -23.05 -1.82
N ALA A 56 16.71 -22.88 -3.13
CA ALA A 56 17.70 -23.29 -4.13
C ALA A 56 18.90 -22.31 -4.27
N GLY A 57 18.85 -21.15 -3.63
CA GLY A 57 19.87 -20.10 -3.75
C GLY A 57 19.71 -19.16 -4.96
N ASP A 58 18.60 -19.27 -5.70
CA ASP A 58 18.31 -18.43 -6.88
C ASP A 58 17.81 -17.03 -6.50
N ILE A 59 17.36 -16.84 -5.25
CA ILE A 59 16.92 -15.55 -4.71
C ILE A 59 17.76 -15.26 -3.46
N PRO A 60 18.46 -14.11 -3.38
CA PRO A 60 19.20 -13.76 -2.19
C PRO A 60 18.28 -13.37 -1.01
N PRO A 61 18.79 -13.44 0.23
CA PRO A 61 18.09 -13.00 1.43
C PRO A 61 17.49 -11.59 1.31
N VAL A 62 16.50 -11.31 2.14
CA VAL A 62 15.83 -10.01 2.22
C VAL A 62 16.13 -9.33 3.55
N ASP A 63 16.15 -8.01 3.55
CA ASP A 63 16.40 -7.21 4.75
C ASP A 63 15.11 -7.02 5.57
N ALA A 64 13.96 -7.08 4.90
CA ALA A 64 12.67 -6.83 5.51
C ALA A 64 11.54 -7.62 4.83
N VAL A 65 10.42 -7.77 5.54
CA VAL A 65 9.17 -8.32 5.03
C VAL A 65 8.02 -7.34 5.26
N ALA A 66 7.12 -7.25 4.29
CA ALA A 66 5.80 -6.63 4.43
C ALA A 66 4.73 -7.71 4.35
N VAL A 67 3.83 -7.72 5.33
CA VAL A 67 2.72 -8.68 5.43
C VAL A 67 1.46 -8.04 4.93
N GLY A 68 0.78 -8.68 3.98
CA GLY A 68 -0.52 -8.25 3.46
C GLY A 68 -1.52 -9.40 3.43
N CYS A 69 -2.77 -9.07 3.13
CA CYS A 69 -3.83 -10.04 2.86
C CYS A 69 -4.16 -10.06 1.36
N LEU A 70 -4.94 -11.05 0.93
CA LEU A 70 -5.53 -11.08 -0.40
C LEU A 70 -6.48 -9.89 -0.57
N SER A 71 -6.40 -9.21 -1.72
CA SER A 71 -7.30 -8.11 -2.03
C SER A 71 -8.68 -8.62 -2.44
N ASP A 72 -9.74 -8.02 -1.90
CA ASP A 72 -11.12 -8.29 -2.34
C ASP A 72 -11.36 -7.95 -3.82
N ARG A 73 -10.45 -7.19 -4.45
CA ARG A 73 -10.46 -6.97 -5.91
C ARG A 73 -10.34 -8.30 -6.68
N LEU A 74 -9.62 -9.29 -6.15
CA LEU A 74 -9.48 -10.60 -6.79
C LEU A 74 -10.83 -11.31 -6.95
N LEU A 75 -11.70 -11.23 -5.93
CA LEU A 75 -13.05 -11.80 -5.98
C LEU A 75 -13.95 -11.01 -6.95
N ARG A 76 -13.88 -9.68 -6.91
CA ARG A 76 -14.67 -8.83 -7.81
C ARG A 76 -14.31 -9.01 -9.29
N GLN A 77 -13.02 -9.18 -9.58
CA GLN A 77 -12.52 -9.40 -10.94
C GLN A 77 -12.71 -10.84 -11.42
N ASN A 78 -12.92 -11.79 -10.51
CA ASN A 78 -13.10 -13.20 -10.83
C ASN A 78 -14.32 -13.79 -10.12
N PRO A 79 -15.54 -13.34 -10.47
CA PRO A 79 -16.78 -13.73 -9.79
C PRO A 79 -17.11 -15.23 -9.88
N GLN A 80 -16.43 -15.97 -10.77
CA GLN A 80 -16.55 -17.42 -10.89
C GLN A 80 -15.83 -18.19 -9.77
N TYR A 81 -15.02 -17.52 -8.95
CA TYR A 81 -14.26 -18.14 -7.86
C TYR A 81 -14.72 -17.59 -6.52
N ASP A 82 -14.69 -18.45 -5.51
CA ASP A 82 -14.95 -18.08 -4.13
C ASP A 82 -13.63 -17.81 -3.37
N THR A 83 -13.74 -17.53 -2.07
CA THR A 83 -12.57 -17.32 -1.20
C THR A 83 -11.71 -18.58 -1.10
N SER A 84 -12.32 -19.77 -1.18
CA SER A 84 -11.65 -21.07 -1.03
C SER A 84 -10.61 -21.30 -2.14
N HIS A 85 -10.93 -20.84 -3.36
CA HIS A 85 -10.05 -20.93 -4.52
C HIS A 85 -8.70 -20.23 -4.26
N PHE A 86 -8.71 -19.05 -3.65
CA PHE A 86 -7.46 -18.33 -3.38
C PHE A 86 -6.82 -18.74 -2.04
N THR A 87 -7.62 -18.99 -1.01
CA THR A 87 -7.06 -19.29 0.33
C THR A 87 -6.54 -20.72 0.46
N HIS A 88 -7.23 -21.71 -0.13
CA HIS A 88 -6.83 -23.11 -0.06
C HIS A 88 -6.09 -23.58 -1.33
N ALA A 89 -6.56 -23.23 -2.53
CA ALA A 89 -5.92 -23.76 -3.74
C ALA A 89 -4.63 -23.00 -4.12
N LEU A 90 -4.59 -21.67 -3.96
CA LEU A 90 -3.39 -20.87 -4.21
C LEU A 90 -2.45 -20.85 -2.99
N CYS A 91 -2.97 -20.53 -1.80
CA CYS A 91 -2.14 -20.37 -0.61
C CYS A 91 -1.90 -21.65 0.19
N HIS A 92 -2.67 -22.72 -0.05
CA HIS A 92 -2.60 -23.94 0.75
C HIS A 92 -2.68 -23.67 2.27
N ASP A 93 -3.51 -22.68 2.66
CA ASP A 93 -3.66 -22.22 4.05
C ASP A 93 -2.38 -21.70 4.73
N LEU A 94 -1.34 -21.38 3.94
CA LEU A 94 -0.07 -20.89 4.44
C LEU A 94 0.27 -19.50 3.87
N PRO A 95 1.04 -18.68 4.61
CA PRO A 95 1.57 -17.43 4.06
C PRO A 95 2.44 -17.68 2.81
N ILE A 96 2.17 -16.96 1.72
CA ILE A 96 2.93 -17.07 0.46
C ILE A 96 3.98 -15.97 0.39
N PHE A 97 5.24 -16.33 0.11
CA PHE A 97 6.26 -15.39 -0.37
C PHE A 97 5.91 -14.96 -1.80
N ALA A 98 5.19 -13.84 -1.93
CA ALA A 98 4.49 -13.45 -3.16
C ALA A 98 5.36 -12.62 -4.11
N ASN A 99 6.19 -11.73 -3.58
CA ASN A 99 7.11 -10.95 -4.40
C ASN A 99 8.31 -10.45 -3.59
N VAL A 100 9.37 -10.05 -4.28
CA VAL A 100 10.51 -9.32 -3.71
C VAL A 100 10.81 -8.09 -4.55
N ARG A 101 11.10 -6.97 -3.87
CA ARG A 101 11.55 -5.71 -4.48
C ARG A 101 12.97 -5.40 -4.01
N THR A 102 13.82 -4.99 -4.95
CA THR A 102 15.25 -4.72 -4.71
C THR A 102 15.51 -3.23 -4.91
N LEU A 103 15.52 -2.47 -3.81
CA LEU A 103 15.75 -1.03 -3.77
C LEU A 103 17.21 -0.74 -3.40
N GLU A 104 17.66 0.50 -3.60
CA GLU A 104 18.98 0.96 -3.12
C GLU A 104 19.10 0.87 -1.59
N ALA A 105 17.99 1.00 -0.86
CA ALA A 105 17.93 0.85 0.59
C ALA A 105 17.97 -0.62 1.07
N GLY A 106 17.86 -1.58 0.15
CA GLY A 106 17.85 -3.02 0.45
C GLY A 106 16.69 -3.77 -0.19
N ARG A 107 16.48 -5.00 0.26
CA ARG A 107 15.53 -5.96 -0.32
C ARG A 107 14.35 -6.17 0.61
N ILE A 108 13.14 -6.04 0.06
CA ILE A 108 11.91 -6.27 0.80
C ILE A 108 11.05 -7.32 0.12
N ALA A 109 10.66 -8.35 0.88
CA ALA A 109 9.69 -9.34 0.46
C ALA A 109 8.27 -8.92 0.84
N SER A 110 7.29 -9.22 -0.01
CA SER A 110 5.88 -9.21 0.39
C SER A 110 5.43 -10.64 0.65
N VAL A 111 4.84 -10.87 1.83
CA VAL A 111 4.23 -12.14 2.21
C VAL A 111 2.73 -11.94 2.35
N ILE A 112 1.95 -12.77 1.65
CA ILE A 112 0.49 -12.68 1.63
C ILE A 112 -0.11 -13.76 2.53
N LEU A 113 -0.92 -13.34 3.50
CA LEU A 113 -1.70 -14.22 4.36
C LEU A 113 -2.87 -14.83 3.58
N PRO A 114 -3.26 -16.09 3.87
CA PRO A 114 -4.36 -16.80 3.22
C PRO A 114 -5.74 -16.30 3.68
N ARG A 115 -5.95 -14.98 3.73
CA ARG A 115 -7.22 -14.33 4.11
C ARG A 115 -7.45 -13.10 3.25
N PHE A 116 -8.71 -12.77 2.99
CA PHE A 116 -9.08 -11.51 2.37
C PHE A 116 -9.15 -10.37 3.40
N TYR A 117 -8.94 -9.13 2.96
CA TYR A 117 -9.12 -7.97 3.85
C TYR A 117 -10.55 -7.88 4.42
N SER A 118 -11.59 -8.25 3.65
CA SER A 118 -12.96 -8.36 4.16
C SER A 118 -13.15 -9.37 5.30
N GLN A 119 -12.24 -10.34 5.46
CA GLN A 119 -12.32 -11.38 6.48
C GLN A 119 -11.48 -11.06 7.73
N ILE A 120 -10.71 -9.98 7.72
CA ILE A 120 -9.63 -9.76 8.69
C ILE A 120 -10.12 -9.56 10.13
N TYR A 121 -11.35 -9.07 10.30
CA TYR A 121 -11.96 -8.84 11.62
C TYR A 121 -12.81 -10.01 12.12
N LEU A 122 -12.92 -11.10 11.35
CA LEU A 122 -13.76 -12.25 11.71
C LEU A 122 -13.14 -13.08 12.85
N ASP A 123 -11.82 -13.29 12.81
CA ASP A 123 -11.09 -14.04 13.82
C ASP A 123 -9.70 -13.44 14.06
N LYS A 124 -9.59 -12.66 15.14
CA LYS A 124 -8.33 -12.04 15.57
C LYS A 124 -7.25 -13.07 15.89
N SER A 125 -7.63 -14.22 16.46
CA SER A 125 -6.66 -15.25 16.87
C SER A 125 -6.02 -15.92 15.64
N ASP A 126 -6.81 -16.11 14.58
CA ASP A 126 -6.33 -16.62 13.30
C ASP A 126 -5.34 -15.67 12.64
N ILE A 127 -5.64 -14.36 12.60
CA ILE A 127 -4.72 -13.35 12.04
C ILE A 127 -3.42 -13.29 12.83
N VAL A 128 -3.47 -13.29 14.17
CA VAL A 128 -2.26 -13.32 15.00
C VAL A 128 -1.43 -14.58 14.72
N ARG A 129 -2.07 -15.75 14.62
CA ARG A 129 -1.40 -17.01 14.27
C ARG A 129 -0.73 -16.93 12.89
N LEU A 130 -1.41 -16.38 11.88
CA LEU A 130 -0.87 -16.23 10.52
C LEU A 130 0.29 -15.22 10.46
N VAL A 131 0.22 -14.11 11.21
CA VAL A 131 1.33 -13.16 11.33
C VAL A 131 2.54 -13.81 12.00
N ARG A 132 2.34 -14.63 13.05
CA ARG A 132 3.41 -15.41 13.68
C ARG A 132 4.09 -16.38 12.69
N GLN A 133 3.30 -17.07 11.86
CA GLN A 133 3.85 -17.91 10.79
C GLN A 133 4.64 -17.08 9.78
N CYS A 134 4.17 -15.88 9.46
CA CYS A 134 4.89 -14.95 8.61
C CYS A 134 6.22 -14.47 9.26
N GLN A 135 6.26 -14.18 10.56
CA GLN A 135 7.52 -13.85 11.25
C GLN A 135 8.54 -15.00 11.18
N SER A 136 8.09 -16.25 11.35
CA SER A 136 8.95 -17.42 11.18
C SER A 136 9.49 -17.54 9.75
N LEU A 137 8.65 -17.32 8.74
CA LEU A 137 9.09 -17.28 7.34
C LEU A 137 10.05 -16.12 7.09
N ALA A 138 9.76 -14.93 7.62
CA ALA A 138 10.60 -13.74 7.49
C ALA A 138 12.02 -13.98 8.04
N LYS A 139 12.12 -14.65 9.19
CA LYS A 139 13.40 -15.09 9.76
C LYS A 139 14.19 -15.99 8.80
N VAL A 140 13.52 -16.98 8.20
CA VAL A 140 14.15 -17.89 7.22
C VAL A 140 14.64 -17.12 5.98
N LEU A 141 13.88 -16.11 5.54
CA LEU A 141 14.26 -15.25 4.42
C LEU A 141 15.38 -14.25 4.75
N GLY A 142 15.79 -14.14 6.02
CA GLY A 142 16.85 -13.23 6.49
C GLY A 142 16.36 -11.85 6.95
N ALA A 143 15.05 -11.63 7.00
CA ALA A 143 14.48 -10.33 7.33
C ALA A 143 14.78 -9.93 8.78
N ARG A 144 15.07 -8.65 9.00
CA ARG A 144 15.25 -8.06 10.33
C ARG A 144 13.97 -7.47 10.90
N TYR A 145 13.05 -7.04 10.05
CA TYR A 145 11.78 -6.41 10.46
C TYR A 145 10.62 -6.89 9.61
N VAL A 146 9.41 -6.85 10.19
CA VAL A 146 8.16 -7.22 9.54
C VAL A 146 7.17 -6.05 9.66
N SER A 147 6.69 -5.51 8.54
CA SER A 147 5.62 -4.49 8.56
C SER A 147 4.24 -5.12 8.36
N LEU A 148 3.28 -4.70 9.16
CA LEU A 148 1.87 -5.07 9.03
C LEU A 148 1.21 -4.07 8.09
N THR A 149 0.65 -4.50 6.96
CA THR A 149 0.07 -3.60 5.95
C THR A 149 -1.45 -3.68 5.90
N GLY A 150 -2.07 -2.70 5.24
CA GLY A 150 -3.52 -2.59 5.11
C GLY A 150 -4.22 -2.56 6.47
N LEU A 151 -5.20 -3.44 6.66
CA LEU A 151 -6.01 -3.52 7.88
C LEU A 151 -5.41 -4.42 8.98
N ILE A 152 -4.24 -5.04 8.75
CA ILE A 152 -3.61 -5.95 9.74
C ILE A 152 -3.25 -5.21 11.04
N PRO A 153 -2.69 -3.98 11.03
CA PRO A 153 -2.46 -3.23 12.25
C PRO A 153 -3.72 -3.14 13.13
N SER A 154 -4.83 -2.61 12.63
CA SER A 154 -6.06 -2.45 13.40
C SER A 154 -6.67 -3.78 13.84
N ALA A 155 -6.61 -4.84 13.01
CA ALA A 155 -7.09 -6.17 13.38
C ALA A 155 -6.27 -6.81 14.52
N THR A 156 -5.01 -6.39 14.68
CA THR A 156 -4.07 -6.92 15.69
C THR A 156 -3.83 -5.96 16.85
N ASP A 157 -4.78 -5.04 17.11
CA ASP A 157 -4.65 -4.02 18.15
C ASP A 157 -3.37 -3.18 17.98
N TYR A 158 -3.18 -2.68 16.75
CA TYR A 158 -1.99 -1.95 16.30
C TYR A 158 -0.70 -2.73 16.56
N GLY A 159 -0.76 -4.03 16.29
CA GLY A 159 0.33 -4.97 16.50
C GLY A 159 0.49 -5.44 17.94
N LEU A 160 -0.19 -4.86 18.95
CA LEU A 160 -0.05 -5.23 20.37
C LEU A 160 -0.51 -6.65 20.68
N ALA A 161 -1.44 -7.20 19.89
CA ALA A 161 -1.92 -8.57 20.06
C ALA A 161 -0.90 -9.65 19.66
N ILE A 162 0.19 -9.28 18.98
CA ILE A 162 1.24 -10.20 18.55
C ILE A 162 2.27 -10.31 19.68
N PRO A 163 2.50 -11.49 20.29
CA PRO A 163 3.47 -11.60 21.37
C PRO A 163 4.88 -11.24 20.92
N GLU A 164 5.62 -10.55 21.79
CA GLU A 164 7.05 -10.32 21.59
C GLU A 164 7.81 -11.63 21.69
N ASP A 165 8.85 -11.76 20.87
CA ASP A 165 9.69 -12.93 20.79
C ASP A 165 11.03 -12.50 20.18
N ASP A 166 12.04 -12.38 21.03
CA ASP A 166 13.39 -11.92 20.63
C ASP A 166 14.06 -12.85 19.61
N THR A 167 13.51 -14.05 19.40
CA THR A 167 14.01 -14.97 18.39
C THR A 167 13.42 -14.71 17.00
N LEU A 168 12.38 -13.88 16.88
CA LEU A 168 11.72 -13.54 15.62
C LEU A 168 11.88 -12.05 15.27
N PRO A 169 11.83 -11.68 13.98
CA PRO A 169 11.85 -10.29 13.56
C PRO A 169 10.69 -9.50 14.19
N PRO A 170 10.95 -8.34 14.82
CA PRO A 170 9.90 -7.53 15.42
C PRO A 170 8.94 -6.97 14.35
N VAL A 171 7.70 -6.72 14.79
CA VAL A 171 6.65 -6.16 13.93
C VAL A 171 6.52 -4.65 14.09
N THR A 172 6.27 -3.96 12.98
CA THR A 172 5.86 -2.55 12.94
C THR A 172 4.52 -2.41 12.23
N THR A 173 3.68 -1.48 12.66
CA THR A 173 2.41 -1.15 11.98
C THR A 173 2.61 -0.45 10.63
N GLY A 174 3.82 0.03 10.35
CA GLY A 174 4.11 0.83 9.16
C GLY A 174 3.58 2.26 9.20
N HIS A 175 2.84 2.64 10.25
CA HIS A 175 2.13 3.91 10.32
C HIS A 175 3.06 5.12 10.35
N ALA A 176 4.22 5.08 11.01
CA ALA A 176 5.16 6.20 11.01
C ALA A 176 5.66 6.55 9.59
N THR A 177 5.97 5.54 8.77
CA THR A 177 6.35 5.74 7.37
C THR A 177 5.17 6.20 6.53
N THR A 178 3.98 5.64 6.72
CA THR A 178 2.76 6.07 6.01
C THR A 178 2.43 7.53 6.32
N THR A 179 2.40 7.92 7.60
CA THR A 179 2.21 9.30 8.04
C THR A 179 3.23 10.24 7.39
N SER A 180 4.50 9.84 7.32
CA SER A 180 5.53 10.60 6.62
C SER A 180 5.24 10.72 5.12
N ALA A 181 4.79 9.65 4.47
CA ALA A 181 4.38 9.68 3.06
C ALA A 181 3.21 10.64 2.82
N VAL A 182 2.19 10.66 3.68
CA VAL A 182 1.06 11.59 3.56
C VAL A 182 1.52 13.04 3.65
N VAL A 183 2.42 13.37 4.59
CA VAL A 183 3.00 14.73 4.70
C VAL A 183 3.81 15.11 3.46
N LEU A 184 4.59 14.19 2.90
CA LEU A 184 5.31 14.40 1.63
C LEU A 184 4.32 14.64 0.48
N SER A 185 3.21 13.90 0.45
CA SER A 185 2.15 14.02 -0.56
C SER A 185 1.42 15.36 -0.47
N VAL A 186 1.12 15.86 0.74
CA VAL A 186 0.60 17.22 0.96
C VAL A 186 1.57 18.27 0.41
N ARG A 187 2.86 18.16 0.76
CA ARG A 187 3.88 19.09 0.27
C ARG A 187 3.98 19.07 -1.26
N ARG A 188 3.99 17.88 -1.87
CA ARG A 188 4.06 17.70 -3.32
C ARG A 188 2.83 18.30 -4.00
N LEU A 189 1.63 18.01 -3.51
CA LEU A 189 0.38 18.50 -4.07
C LEU A 189 0.32 20.03 -4.03
N LEU A 190 0.68 20.65 -2.90
CA LEU A 190 0.75 22.10 -2.78
C LEU A 190 1.79 22.72 -3.73
N ALA A 191 2.98 22.14 -3.81
CA ALA A 191 4.02 22.61 -4.73
C ALA A 191 3.58 22.48 -6.20
N THR A 192 2.98 21.36 -6.59
CA THR A 192 2.40 21.14 -7.92
C THR A 192 1.27 22.12 -8.22
N ALA A 193 0.45 22.45 -7.22
CA ALA A 193 -0.59 23.46 -7.34
C ALA A 193 -0.06 24.90 -7.25
N GLY A 194 1.23 25.14 -6.98
CA GLY A 194 1.76 26.49 -6.77
C GLY A 194 1.13 27.23 -5.57
N ARG A 195 0.78 26.50 -4.51
CA ARG A 195 0.09 27.01 -3.32
C ARG A 195 0.91 26.82 -2.06
N ARG A 196 0.61 27.64 -1.05
CA ARG A 196 1.29 27.68 0.25
C ARG A 196 0.34 27.22 1.34
N LEU A 197 0.79 26.30 2.18
CA LEU A 197 -0.04 25.70 3.25
C LEU A 197 -0.61 26.78 4.18
N GLU A 198 0.16 27.83 4.45
CA GLU A 198 -0.19 28.97 5.30
C GLU A 198 -1.45 29.71 4.85
N ASN A 199 -1.80 29.61 3.57
CA ASN A 199 -3.00 30.24 3.00
C ASN A 199 -4.21 29.29 2.98
N GLU A 200 -4.02 28.03 3.34
CA GLU A 200 -5.02 26.99 3.20
C GLU A 200 -5.97 26.93 4.40
N THR A 201 -7.23 26.59 4.10
CA THR A 201 -8.12 25.96 5.07
C THR A 201 -7.96 24.45 4.89
N LEU A 202 -7.33 23.79 5.86
CA LEU A 202 -7.04 22.36 5.83
C LEU A 202 -8.10 21.59 6.63
N SER A 203 -8.74 20.60 6.01
CA SER A 203 -9.62 19.65 6.68
C SER A 203 -8.99 18.27 6.80
N PHE A 204 -9.04 17.68 7.99
CA PHE A 204 -8.73 16.27 8.22
C PHE A 204 -10.02 15.48 8.36
N ILE A 205 -10.19 14.46 7.53
CA ILE A 205 -11.35 13.57 7.52
C ILE A 205 -10.88 12.19 7.98
N GLY A 206 -11.20 11.85 9.23
CA GLY A 206 -10.69 10.68 9.92
C GLY A 206 -9.45 11.00 10.75
N LEU A 207 -9.60 10.92 12.07
CA LEU A 207 -8.59 11.14 13.10
C LEU A 207 -8.36 9.83 13.85
N GLY A 208 -8.15 8.76 13.08
CA GLY A 208 -7.61 7.50 13.59
C GLY A 208 -6.09 7.60 13.81
N SER A 209 -5.41 6.45 13.87
CA SER A 209 -3.96 6.39 14.05
C SER A 209 -3.20 7.18 12.99
N ILE A 210 -3.49 7.00 11.69
CA ILE A 210 -2.81 7.77 10.64
C ILE A 210 -3.22 9.25 10.66
N GLY A 211 -4.52 9.56 10.69
CA GLY A 211 -4.98 10.96 10.60
C GLY A 211 -4.42 11.85 11.70
N SER A 212 -4.47 11.40 12.95
CA SER A 212 -3.91 12.13 14.10
C SER A 212 -2.38 12.25 14.02
N SER A 213 -1.68 11.17 13.69
CA SER A 213 -0.21 11.16 13.57
C SER A 213 0.25 12.05 12.41
N THR A 214 -0.47 12.05 11.29
CA THR A 214 -0.23 12.93 10.15
C THR A 214 -0.47 14.39 10.51
N LEU A 215 -1.54 14.72 11.25
CA LEU A 215 -1.75 16.08 11.74
C LEU A 215 -0.57 16.54 12.61
N ARG A 216 -0.16 15.71 13.58
CA ARG A 216 0.97 16.01 14.48
C ARG A 216 2.27 16.22 13.71
N LEU A 217 2.61 15.30 12.81
CA LEU A 217 3.82 15.41 11.99
C LEU A 217 3.75 16.64 11.08
N LEU A 218 2.64 16.86 10.38
CA LEU A 218 2.46 17.98 9.46
C LEU A 218 2.69 19.32 10.16
N LEU A 219 2.10 19.54 11.33
CA LEU A 219 2.28 20.78 12.10
C LEU A 219 3.69 20.92 12.70
N SER A 220 4.45 19.83 12.78
CA SER A 220 5.81 19.83 13.30
C SER A 220 6.87 20.12 12.22
N VAL A 221 6.61 19.75 10.96
CA VAL A 221 7.61 19.86 9.87
C VAL A 221 7.24 20.83 8.74
N LEU A 222 5.98 21.28 8.68
CA LEU A 222 5.51 22.25 7.69
C LEU A 222 4.99 23.53 8.38
N PRO A 223 4.95 24.66 7.65
CA PRO A 223 4.24 25.86 8.11
C PRO A 223 2.78 25.55 8.45
N HIS A 224 2.23 26.25 9.45
CA HIS A 224 0.85 26.01 9.88
C HIS A 224 -0.15 26.58 8.88
N PRO A 225 -1.26 25.86 8.60
CA PRO A 225 -2.33 26.41 7.77
C PRO A 225 -3.08 27.54 8.48
N ARG A 226 -3.78 28.38 7.70
CA ARG A 226 -4.60 29.46 8.26
C ARG A 226 -5.71 28.95 9.18
N ARG A 227 -6.33 27.83 8.79
CA ARG A 227 -7.46 27.22 9.50
C ARG A 227 -7.38 25.70 9.42
N LEU A 228 -7.69 25.04 10.53
CA LEU A 228 -7.81 23.60 10.68
C LEU A 228 -9.26 23.21 11.01
N ILE A 229 -9.80 22.30 10.21
CA ILE A 229 -11.11 21.70 10.41
C ILE A 229 -10.89 20.21 10.69
N LEU A 230 -11.25 19.77 11.88
CA LEU A 230 -11.14 18.37 12.29
C LEU A 230 -12.50 17.70 12.10
N CYS A 231 -12.56 16.60 11.34
CA CYS A 231 -13.78 15.87 11.06
C CYS A 231 -13.64 14.38 11.38
N ASP A 232 -14.49 13.89 12.27
CA ASP A 232 -14.61 12.47 12.60
C ASP A 232 -16.03 12.18 13.12
N VAL A 233 -16.33 10.93 13.43
CA VAL A 233 -17.60 10.51 14.04
C VAL A 233 -17.73 11.04 15.46
N TYR A 234 -18.98 11.24 15.92
CA TYR A 234 -19.25 11.80 17.24
C TYR A 234 -18.62 11.00 18.39
N GLN A 235 -18.52 9.67 18.25
CA GLN A 235 -17.94 8.78 19.25
C GLN A 235 -16.47 9.11 19.57
N LYS A 236 -15.76 9.78 18.67
CA LYS A 236 -14.37 10.20 18.90
C LYS A 236 -14.24 11.60 19.49
N ARG A 237 -15.34 12.28 19.81
CA ARG A 237 -15.32 13.66 20.30
C ARG A 237 -14.32 13.90 21.42
N GLU A 238 -14.32 13.05 22.46
CA GLU A 238 -13.41 13.21 23.59
C GLU A 238 -11.93 13.11 23.18
N TYR A 239 -11.61 12.16 22.31
CA TYR A 239 -10.27 12.00 21.74
C TYR A 239 -9.88 13.21 20.90
N VAL A 240 -10.77 13.71 20.04
CA VAL A 240 -10.49 14.87 19.19
C VAL A 240 -10.35 16.15 20.02
N GLU A 241 -11.16 16.34 21.06
CA GLU A 241 -11.01 17.47 21.98
C GLU A 241 -9.66 17.42 22.72
N GLN A 242 -9.14 16.24 23.07
CA GLN A 242 -7.79 16.09 23.60
C GLN A 242 -6.72 16.42 22.55
N LEU A 243 -6.87 15.94 21.33
CA LEU A 243 -5.97 16.27 20.22
C LEU A 243 -5.97 17.78 19.92
N MET A 244 -7.11 18.45 20.01
CA MET A 244 -7.19 19.91 19.84
C MET A 244 -6.42 20.66 20.93
N ARG A 245 -6.45 20.18 22.19
CA ARG A 245 -5.62 20.74 23.26
C ARG A 245 -4.14 20.56 22.96
N GLU A 246 -3.73 19.35 22.57
CA GLU A 246 -2.35 19.07 22.16
C GLU A 246 -1.89 19.99 21.00
N VAL A 247 -2.74 20.17 19.98
CA VAL A 247 -2.46 21.05 18.83
C VAL A 247 -2.21 22.50 19.26
N ARG A 248 -2.92 23.00 20.28
CA ARG A 248 -2.74 24.35 20.83
C ARG A 248 -1.54 24.44 21.76
N ASP A 249 -1.45 23.52 22.71
CA ASP A 249 -0.56 23.62 23.86
C ASP A 249 0.85 23.11 23.55
N GLU A 250 0.97 22.09 22.71
CA GLU A 250 2.24 21.43 22.39
C GLU A 250 2.73 21.82 21.00
N LEU A 251 1.86 21.74 19.98
CA LEU A 251 2.21 22.05 18.59
C LEU A 251 2.12 23.54 18.25
N ARG A 252 1.67 24.38 19.20
CA ARG A 252 1.61 25.85 19.10
C ARG A 252 0.86 26.37 17.87
N PHE A 253 -0.20 25.67 17.45
CA PHE A 253 -1.04 26.14 16.36
C PHE A 253 -1.82 27.39 16.77
N GLU A 254 -1.66 28.49 16.04
CA GLU A 254 -2.30 29.79 16.34
C GLU A 254 -3.52 30.09 15.45
N GLY A 255 -3.72 29.35 14.36
CA GLY A 255 -4.83 29.57 13.42
C GLY A 255 -6.22 29.22 13.98
N GLU A 256 -7.26 29.32 13.14
CA GLU A 256 -8.60 28.89 13.56
C GLU A 256 -8.67 27.35 13.62
N LEU A 257 -9.19 26.78 14.71
CA LEU A 257 -9.29 25.33 14.93
C LEU A 257 -10.71 24.98 15.33
N SER A 258 -11.35 24.09 14.59
CA SER A 258 -12.71 23.60 14.90
C SER A 258 -12.81 22.09 14.76
N PHE A 259 -13.74 21.49 15.51
CA PHE A 259 -14.14 20.10 15.37
C PHE A 259 -15.61 20.03 14.93
N HIS A 260 -15.86 19.25 13.90
CA HIS A 260 -17.19 18.97 13.39
C HIS A 260 -17.36 17.46 13.26
N HIS A 261 -18.55 16.98 13.61
CA HIS A 261 -18.90 15.57 13.50
C HIS A 261 -20.19 15.43 12.72
N GLU A 262 -20.32 14.32 12.01
CA GLU A 262 -21.55 13.94 11.33
C GLU A 262 -21.76 12.44 11.51
N SER A 263 -23.03 12.03 11.59
CA SER A 263 -23.38 10.62 11.77
C SER A 263 -23.21 9.83 10.48
N ARG A 264 -23.31 10.51 9.32
CA ARG A 264 -23.19 9.94 7.99
C ARG A 264 -22.46 10.90 7.05
N GLY A 265 -21.36 10.44 6.47
CA GLY A 265 -20.54 11.25 5.58
C GLY A 265 -19.75 12.31 6.34
N VAL A 266 -19.51 13.43 5.68
CA VAL A 266 -18.64 14.50 6.17
C VAL A 266 -19.45 15.75 6.51
N ALA A 267 -19.13 16.40 7.63
CA ALA A 267 -19.78 17.61 8.08
C ALA A 267 -19.69 18.73 7.01
N PRO A 268 -20.74 19.56 6.83
CA PRO A 268 -20.77 20.62 5.82
C PRO A 268 -19.55 21.55 5.84
N GLN A 269 -19.03 21.85 7.03
CA GLN A 269 -17.88 22.75 7.23
C GLN A 269 -16.60 22.22 6.60
N ALA A 270 -16.43 20.90 6.49
CA ALA A 270 -15.27 20.33 5.81
C ALA A 270 -15.21 20.72 4.33
N TYR A 271 -16.36 20.95 3.69
CA TYR A 271 -16.43 21.36 2.28
C TYR A 271 -16.02 22.83 2.06
N GLU A 272 -15.84 23.61 3.13
CA GLU A 272 -15.22 24.95 3.06
C GLU A 272 -13.71 24.87 2.83
N ALA A 273 -13.11 23.70 3.11
CA ALA A 273 -11.68 23.47 3.01
C ALA A 273 -11.17 23.57 1.58
N SER A 274 -9.98 24.14 1.44
CA SER A 274 -9.26 24.26 0.19
C SER A 274 -8.22 23.16 0.00
N LEU A 275 -7.87 22.47 1.10
CA LEU A 275 -7.08 21.26 1.14
C LEU A 275 -7.76 20.25 2.08
N ILE A 276 -7.90 19.01 1.63
CA ILE A 276 -8.47 17.90 2.40
C ILE A 276 -7.42 16.79 2.53
N VAL A 277 -7.26 16.26 3.74
CA VAL A 277 -6.52 15.02 4.02
C VAL A 277 -7.52 13.97 4.48
N GLY A 278 -7.71 12.92 3.68
CA GLY A 278 -8.53 11.75 4.03
C GLY A 278 -7.68 10.66 4.68
N ALA A 279 -8.10 10.18 5.84
CA ALA A 279 -7.46 9.08 6.57
C ALA A 279 -8.51 8.26 7.34
N THR A 280 -9.49 7.74 6.60
CA THR A 280 -10.63 6.98 7.14
C THR A 280 -10.63 5.54 6.60
N ASN A 281 -11.39 4.67 7.25
CA ASN A 281 -11.68 3.32 6.76
C ASN A 281 -13.09 3.21 6.15
N ALA A 282 -13.84 4.32 6.11
CA ALA A 282 -15.16 4.39 5.51
C ALA A 282 -15.04 4.84 4.04
N PRO A 283 -15.56 4.06 3.08
CA PRO A 283 -15.53 4.42 1.67
C PRO A 283 -16.47 5.59 1.38
N ASP A 284 -16.14 6.38 0.35
CA ASP A 284 -17.04 7.35 -0.30
C ASP A 284 -17.73 8.36 0.66
N VAL A 285 -17.09 8.73 1.77
CA VAL A 285 -17.64 9.69 2.74
C VAL A 285 -17.60 11.13 2.24
N VAL A 286 -16.65 11.46 1.38
CA VAL A 286 -16.49 12.76 0.71
C VAL A 286 -17.26 12.74 -0.60
N ASP A 287 -18.28 13.60 -0.68
CA ASP A 287 -19.04 13.83 -1.90
C ASP A 287 -18.27 14.79 -2.81
N VAL A 288 -17.69 14.25 -3.88
CA VAL A 288 -16.92 15.01 -4.87
C VAL A 288 -17.72 16.16 -5.46
N SER A 289 -19.05 16.05 -5.60
CA SER A 289 -19.89 17.10 -6.21
C SER A 289 -20.00 18.35 -5.33
N ARG A 290 -19.79 18.21 -4.02
CA ARG A 290 -19.90 19.30 -3.04
C ARG A 290 -18.58 20.04 -2.80
N LEU A 291 -17.46 19.52 -3.33
CA LEU A 291 -16.17 20.19 -3.21
C LEU A 291 -16.20 21.55 -3.91
N ARG A 292 -15.58 22.55 -3.30
CA ARG A 292 -15.39 23.86 -3.93
C ARG A 292 -14.42 23.76 -5.12
N PRO A 293 -14.60 24.56 -6.17
CA PRO A 293 -13.54 24.77 -7.15
C PRO A 293 -12.24 25.22 -6.46
N GLY A 294 -11.11 24.70 -6.95
CA GLY A 294 -9.79 24.88 -6.36
C GLY A 294 -9.47 23.93 -5.20
N THR A 295 -10.24 22.86 -4.96
CA THR A 295 -9.94 21.94 -3.85
C THR A 295 -8.76 21.01 -4.17
N LEU A 296 -7.86 20.85 -3.21
CA LEU A 296 -6.79 19.86 -3.20
C LEU A 296 -7.15 18.70 -2.26
N ILE A 297 -6.85 17.45 -2.66
CA ILE A 297 -7.15 16.25 -1.85
C ILE A 297 -5.92 15.35 -1.77
N VAL A 298 -5.52 14.96 -0.55
CA VAL A 298 -4.59 13.86 -0.31
C VAL A 298 -5.35 12.76 0.43
N ASP A 299 -5.45 11.57 -0.14
CA ASP A 299 -6.23 10.48 0.42
C ASP A 299 -5.36 9.27 0.78
N ASP A 300 -5.30 8.94 2.06
CA ASP A 300 -4.66 7.72 2.60
C ASP A 300 -5.68 6.65 3.00
N SER A 301 -6.94 6.84 2.66
CA SER A 301 -8.02 5.90 3.01
C SER A 301 -7.95 4.65 2.13
N ASP A 302 -8.13 3.48 2.74
CA ASP A 302 -8.34 2.22 2.03
C ASP A 302 -9.59 1.51 2.58
N PRO A 303 -10.72 1.50 1.83
CA PRO A 303 -10.92 2.09 0.51
C PRO A 303 -10.93 3.65 0.50
N HIS A 304 -10.85 4.25 -0.68
CA HIS A 304 -10.83 5.72 -0.86
C HIS A 304 -11.99 6.43 -0.16
N CYS A 305 -11.70 7.60 0.42
CA CYS A 305 -12.72 8.41 1.09
C CYS A 305 -13.67 9.13 0.11
N PHE A 306 -13.37 9.12 -1.19
CA PHE A 306 -14.20 9.66 -2.26
C PHE A 306 -14.31 8.66 -3.40
N ASN A 307 -15.31 8.84 -4.26
CA ASN A 307 -15.47 8.00 -5.45
C ASN A 307 -14.43 8.39 -6.52
N PRO A 308 -13.48 7.50 -6.88
CA PRO A 308 -12.41 7.83 -7.83
C PRO A 308 -12.92 8.21 -9.23
N GLU A 309 -13.95 7.53 -9.72
CA GLU A 309 -14.51 7.76 -11.05
C GLU A 309 -15.12 9.17 -11.14
N GLN A 310 -15.83 9.61 -10.09
CA GLN A 310 -16.38 10.96 -10.02
C GLN A 310 -15.28 12.03 -9.94
N ALA A 311 -14.23 11.79 -9.15
CA ALA A 311 -13.10 12.72 -9.05
C ALA A 311 -12.34 12.85 -10.38
N ILE A 312 -12.08 11.74 -11.06
CA ILE A 312 -11.46 11.73 -12.39
C ILE A 312 -12.35 12.45 -13.41
N ALA A 313 -13.65 12.15 -13.45
CA ALA A 313 -14.59 12.83 -14.34
C ALA A 313 -14.63 14.35 -14.09
N ARG A 314 -14.61 14.79 -12.82
CA ARG A 314 -14.58 16.22 -12.47
C ARG A 314 -13.26 16.88 -12.89
N LEU A 315 -12.13 16.21 -12.67
CA LEU A 315 -10.82 16.68 -13.14
C LEU A 315 -10.82 16.88 -14.66
N GLU A 316 -11.32 15.91 -15.42
CA GLU A 316 -11.28 15.94 -16.88
C GLU A 316 -12.25 16.97 -17.48
N THR A 317 -13.42 17.16 -16.86
CA THR A 317 -14.46 18.04 -17.38
C THR A 317 -14.37 19.47 -16.88
N GLN A 318 -14.04 19.67 -15.60
CA GLN A 318 -14.01 21.00 -14.96
C GLN A 318 -12.58 21.48 -14.70
N GLY A 319 -11.64 20.56 -14.43
CA GLY A 319 -10.24 20.87 -14.14
C GLY A 319 -10.07 21.74 -12.90
N ASP A 320 -10.96 21.59 -11.92
CA ASP A 320 -11.08 22.46 -10.75
C ASP A 320 -10.76 21.78 -9.42
N ILE A 321 -10.34 20.52 -9.44
CA ILE A 321 -9.79 19.82 -8.28
C ILE A 321 -8.47 19.15 -8.67
N LEU A 322 -7.58 18.97 -7.70
CA LEU A 322 -6.45 18.05 -7.82
C LEU A 322 -6.48 17.07 -6.65
N PHE A 323 -6.08 15.84 -6.91
CA PHE A 323 -6.05 14.79 -5.90
C PHE A 323 -4.84 13.87 -6.07
N SER A 324 -4.44 13.23 -4.98
CA SER A 324 -3.45 12.15 -4.98
C SER A 324 -3.70 11.21 -3.82
N GLU A 325 -3.27 9.96 -3.97
CA GLU A 325 -3.05 9.07 -2.84
C GLU A 325 -1.93 9.60 -1.92
N GLY A 326 -2.13 9.47 -0.61
CA GLY A 326 -1.24 9.97 0.43
C GLY A 326 -0.12 9.01 0.81
N GLY A 327 -0.44 7.73 0.95
CA GLY A 327 0.47 6.70 1.46
C GLY A 327 1.52 6.18 0.47
N ALA A 328 1.62 6.76 -0.72
CA ALA A 328 2.52 6.29 -1.79
C ALA A 328 3.77 7.17 -1.94
N LEU A 329 4.93 6.54 -2.02
CA LEU A 329 6.24 7.16 -2.17
C LEU A 329 6.85 6.85 -3.54
N ALA A 330 7.64 7.79 -4.05
CA ALA A 330 8.54 7.62 -5.16
C ALA A 330 9.98 7.39 -4.65
N ALA A 331 10.55 6.26 -5.04
CA ALA A 331 11.96 5.95 -4.83
C ALA A 331 12.87 6.84 -5.70
N PRO A 332 14.09 7.16 -5.24
CA PRO A 332 15.04 8.00 -5.98
C PRO A 332 15.52 7.36 -7.30
N LYS A 333 15.45 6.03 -7.41
CA LYS A 333 15.78 5.26 -8.61
C LYS A 333 14.73 4.15 -8.81
N PRO A 334 14.54 3.65 -10.05
CA PRO A 334 13.82 2.42 -10.29
C PRO A 334 14.37 1.26 -9.48
N PHE A 335 13.49 0.35 -9.05
CA PHE A 335 13.84 -0.87 -8.33
C PHE A 335 13.30 -2.10 -9.06
N ASP A 336 14.03 -3.21 -8.95
CA ASP A 336 13.61 -4.46 -9.58
C ASP A 336 12.56 -5.17 -8.74
N HIS A 337 11.53 -5.69 -9.39
CA HIS A 337 10.42 -6.41 -8.80
C HIS A 337 10.32 -7.81 -9.43
N LEU A 338 10.38 -8.84 -8.58
CA LEU A 338 10.12 -10.23 -8.95
C LEU A 338 8.84 -10.70 -8.27
N ALA A 339 7.81 -11.01 -9.03
CA ALA A 339 6.54 -11.52 -8.54
C ALA A 339 6.38 -13.01 -8.85
N TYR A 340 5.76 -13.75 -7.93
CA TYR A 340 5.31 -15.12 -8.18
C TYR A 340 3.85 -15.13 -8.59
N ILE A 341 3.58 -15.70 -9.76
CA ILE A 341 2.24 -15.94 -10.25
C ILE A 341 2.18 -17.35 -10.82
N PRO A 342 1.55 -18.31 -10.11
CA PRO A 342 1.40 -19.67 -10.61
C PRO A 342 0.63 -19.69 -11.93
N THR A 343 0.97 -20.66 -12.80
CA THR A 343 0.47 -20.75 -14.18
C THR A 343 -1.06 -20.78 -14.24
N GLU A 344 -1.69 -21.52 -13.34
CA GLU A 344 -3.13 -21.69 -13.21
C GLU A 344 -3.86 -20.42 -12.71
N PHE A 345 -3.12 -19.47 -12.14
CA PHE A 345 -3.61 -18.16 -11.68
C PHE A 345 -3.14 -16.98 -12.55
N ALA A 346 -2.47 -17.26 -13.68
CA ALA A 346 -1.86 -16.22 -14.53
C ALA A 346 -2.85 -15.21 -15.11
N LYS A 347 -4.13 -15.58 -15.28
CA LYS A 347 -5.18 -14.69 -15.77
C LYS A 347 -5.82 -13.86 -14.65
N GLN A 348 -5.80 -14.38 -13.43
CA GLN A 348 -6.47 -13.83 -12.26
C GLN A 348 -5.56 -12.85 -11.50
N LEU A 349 -4.25 -13.11 -11.50
CA LEU A 349 -3.23 -12.33 -10.79
C LEU A 349 -2.44 -11.46 -11.78
N ALA A 350 -3.07 -10.42 -12.31
CA ALA A 350 -2.37 -9.46 -13.14
C ALA A 350 -1.34 -8.67 -12.31
N VAL A 351 -0.15 -8.47 -12.86
CA VAL A 351 0.82 -7.51 -12.31
C VAL A 351 0.51 -6.11 -12.79
N ASP A 352 0.73 -5.12 -11.93
CA ASP A 352 0.59 -3.72 -12.31
C ASP A 352 1.80 -3.28 -13.16
N THR A 353 1.53 -3.02 -14.43
CA THR A 353 2.50 -2.54 -15.42
C THR A 353 2.33 -1.05 -15.75
N ALA A 354 1.50 -0.33 -14.98
CA ALA A 354 1.32 1.10 -15.19
C ALA A 354 2.66 1.85 -15.10
N PRO A 355 2.85 2.92 -15.90
CA PRO A 355 4.08 3.70 -15.83
C PRO A 355 4.41 4.22 -14.42
N GLY A 356 5.67 4.11 -14.03
CA GLY A 356 6.17 4.59 -12.74
C GLY A 356 5.98 3.63 -11.56
N THR A 357 5.43 2.43 -11.76
CA THR A 357 5.34 1.39 -10.72
C THR A 357 6.73 0.87 -10.29
N ASP A 358 7.71 0.94 -11.19
CA ASP A 358 9.12 0.65 -10.95
C ASP A 358 9.78 1.60 -9.93
N ARG A 359 9.12 2.69 -9.57
CA ARG A 359 9.58 3.64 -8.55
C ARG A 359 8.60 3.80 -7.40
N ARG A 360 7.41 3.21 -7.45
CA ARG A 360 6.33 3.48 -6.51
C ARG A 360 6.23 2.41 -5.43
N ILE A 361 6.27 2.82 -4.17
CA ILE A 361 6.10 1.92 -3.03
C ILE A 361 5.27 2.60 -1.95
N THR A 362 4.36 1.86 -1.31
CA THR A 362 3.56 2.42 -0.22
C THR A 362 4.38 2.50 1.07
N GLY A 363 4.09 3.50 1.91
CA GLY A 363 4.79 3.73 3.18
C GLY A 363 4.70 2.52 4.11
N CYS A 364 3.53 1.89 4.21
CA CYS A 364 3.33 0.70 5.04
C CYS A 364 4.21 -0.48 4.59
N VAL A 365 4.40 -0.67 3.29
CA VAL A 365 5.32 -1.71 2.77
C VAL A 365 6.76 -1.30 3.04
N LEU A 366 7.17 -0.09 2.66
CA LEU A 366 8.55 0.38 2.83
C LEU A 366 9.00 0.43 4.30
N SER A 367 8.08 0.55 5.25
CA SER A 367 8.40 0.85 6.64
C SER A 367 9.38 -0.12 7.29
N SER A 368 9.22 -1.43 7.09
CA SER A 368 10.14 -2.41 7.70
C SER A 368 11.52 -2.36 7.07
N LEU A 369 11.62 -2.04 5.77
CA LEU A 369 12.90 -1.83 5.11
C LEU A 369 13.59 -0.56 5.62
N LEU A 370 12.83 0.52 5.85
CA LEU A 370 13.36 1.75 6.42
C LEU A 370 13.83 1.53 7.87
N SER A 371 13.06 0.82 8.69
CA SER A 371 13.49 0.42 10.03
C SER A 371 14.77 -0.43 9.99
N ALA A 372 14.86 -1.37 9.05
CA ALA A 372 16.08 -2.18 8.87
C ALA A 372 17.29 -1.31 8.45
N ALA A 373 17.10 -0.41 7.49
CA ALA A 373 18.18 0.41 6.94
C ALA A 373 18.69 1.47 7.92
N CYS A 374 17.81 2.03 8.75
CA CYS A 374 18.12 3.14 9.66
C CYS A 374 18.16 2.75 11.15
N ASP A 375 17.93 1.47 11.47
CA ASP A 375 17.86 0.94 12.85
C ASP A 375 16.80 1.65 13.72
N TYR A 376 15.65 1.97 13.12
CA TYR A 376 14.54 2.61 13.83
C TYR A 376 13.76 1.60 14.69
N PRO A 377 13.20 2.05 15.84
CA PRO A 377 12.38 1.18 16.66
C PRO A 377 11.12 0.73 15.92
N SER A 378 10.67 -0.47 16.25
CA SER A 378 9.39 -0.98 15.75
C SER A 378 8.22 -0.21 16.38
N THR A 379 7.42 0.44 15.54
CA THR A 379 6.22 1.16 16.00
C THR A 379 5.05 0.21 16.17
N ARG A 380 4.55 0.08 17.41
CA ARG A 380 3.33 -0.66 17.79
C ARG A 380 2.44 0.27 18.62
N GLY A 381 1.12 0.04 18.60
CA GLY A 381 0.19 0.92 19.28
C GLY A 381 0.04 2.28 18.57
N GLU A 382 -0.20 3.32 19.36
CA GLU A 382 -0.23 4.70 18.87
C GLU A 382 1.16 5.14 18.43
N VAL A 383 1.23 5.84 17.29
CA VAL A 383 2.50 6.32 16.75
C VAL A 383 2.92 7.57 17.51
N ARG A 384 4.15 7.56 18.03
CA ARG A 384 4.72 8.73 18.69
C ARG A 384 5.23 9.71 17.64
N LEU A 385 5.16 11.00 17.95
CA LEU A 385 5.65 12.06 17.04
C LEU A 385 7.13 11.88 16.71
N GLU A 386 7.96 11.50 17.69
CA GLU A 386 9.39 11.23 17.48
C GLU A 386 9.66 10.12 16.46
N ASP A 387 8.85 9.05 16.46
CA ASP A 387 8.98 7.97 15.49
C ASP A 387 8.62 8.46 14.08
N SER A 388 7.54 9.25 13.96
CA SER A 388 7.13 9.85 12.70
C SER A 388 8.19 10.83 12.16
N LEU A 389 8.82 11.62 13.03
CA LEU A 389 9.91 12.53 12.66
C LEU A 389 11.14 11.77 12.16
N ALA A 390 11.54 10.70 12.86
CA ALA A 390 12.67 9.86 12.44
C ALA A 390 12.44 9.25 11.05
N HIS A 391 11.24 8.71 10.81
CA HIS A 391 10.87 8.17 9.50
C HIS A 391 10.80 9.26 8.42
N TYR A 392 10.26 10.44 8.73
CA TYR A 392 10.20 11.58 7.80
C TYR A 392 11.61 12.03 7.36
N HIS A 393 12.52 12.21 8.32
CA HIS A 393 13.91 12.56 8.03
C HIS A 393 14.64 11.44 7.28
N GLY A 394 14.46 10.18 7.69
CA GLY A 394 15.04 9.04 6.99
C GLY A 394 14.62 8.94 5.52
N LEU A 395 13.34 9.16 5.22
CA LEU A 395 12.85 9.22 3.84
C LEU A 395 13.49 10.37 3.05
N ARG A 396 13.59 11.55 3.67
CA ARG A 396 14.20 12.74 3.05
C ARG A 396 15.69 12.53 2.76
N ASP A 397 16.43 11.97 3.70
CA ASP A 397 17.87 11.70 3.57
C ASP A 397 18.13 10.63 2.51
N ALA A 398 17.28 9.60 2.45
CA ALA A 398 17.28 8.60 1.40
C ALA A 398 16.70 9.09 0.07
N ARG A 399 16.31 10.38 -0.04
CA ARG A 399 15.76 11.02 -1.25
C ARG A 399 14.49 10.37 -1.79
N PHE A 400 13.69 9.75 -0.93
CA PHE A 400 12.30 9.44 -1.27
C PHE A 400 11.50 10.74 -1.31
N ASP A 401 10.54 10.80 -2.23
CA ASP A 401 9.56 11.88 -2.31
C ASP A 401 8.15 11.28 -2.43
N ALA A 402 7.12 12.12 -2.44
CA ALA A 402 5.77 11.65 -2.75
C ALA A 402 5.70 11.04 -4.16
N ALA A 403 4.83 10.05 -4.33
CA ALA A 403 4.50 9.57 -5.67
C ALA A 403 3.92 10.71 -6.55
N PRO A 404 4.03 10.60 -7.90
CA PRO A 404 3.28 11.47 -8.80
C PRO A 404 1.79 11.46 -8.46
N LEU A 405 1.07 12.55 -8.74
CA LEU A 405 -0.36 12.64 -8.43
C LEU A 405 -1.13 11.52 -9.14
N HIS A 406 -1.79 10.67 -8.38
CA HIS A 406 -2.52 9.52 -8.91
C HIS A 406 -3.67 9.08 -8.00
N CYS A 407 -4.57 8.28 -8.57
CA CYS A 407 -5.60 7.54 -7.85
C CYS A 407 -5.79 6.19 -8.54
N GLY A 408 -5.45 5.11 -7.85
CA GLY A 408 -5.30 3.78 -8.42
C GLY A 408 -4.35 3.78 -9.62
N ALA A 409 -4.84 3.26 -10.75
CA ALA A 409 -4.09 3.22 -12.01
C ALA A 409 -4.08 4.58 -12.75
N TYR A 410 -4.94 5.53 -12.36
CA TYR A 410 -5.04 6.82 -13.04
C TYR A 410 -3.94 7.77 -12.54
N THR A 411 -3.11 8.27 -13.46
CA THR A 411 -2.06 9.26 -13.16
C THR A 411 -2.46 10.61 -13.75
N LEU A 412 -2.39 11.67 -12.95
CA LEU A 412 -2.72 13.02 -13.40
C LEU A 412 -1.60 13.53 -14.34
N THR A 413 -2.01 14.07 -15.49
CA THR A 413 -1.07 14.62 -16.48
C THR A 413 -0.67 16.05 -16.15
N GLN A 414 0.46 16.51 -16.71
CA GLN A 414 0.87 17.91 -16.57
C GLN A 414 -0.19 18.88 -17.11
N LYS A 415 -0.90 18.51 -18.19
CA LYS A 415 -2.01 19.32 -18.73
C LYS A 415 -3.13 19.54 -17.72
N HIS A 416 -3.47 18.52 -16.92
CA HIS A 416 -4.48 18.66 -15.87
C HIS A 416 -4.02 19.65 -14.79
N VAL A 417 -2.75 19.53 -14.38
CA VAL A 417 -2.13 20.44 -13.42
C VAL A 417 -2.13 21.88 -13.95
N ASP A 418 -1.67 22.10 -15.18
CA ASP A 418 -1.58 23.43 -15.78
C ASP A 418 -2.96 24.09 -15.89
N THR A 419 -3.99 23.31 -16.25
CA THR A 419 -5.38 23.78 -16.31
C THR A 419 -5.85 24.26 -14.94
N PHE A 420 -5.59 23.49 -13.88
CA PHE A 420 -5.93 23.87 -12.52
C PHE A 420 -5.17 25.14 -12.08
N VAL A 421 -3.84 25.14 -12.25
CA VAL A 421 -2.95 26.22 -11.82
C VAL A 421 -3.31 27.55 -12.48
N SER A 422 -3.65 27.53 -13.78
CA SER A 422 -4.04 28.73 -14.52
C SER A 422 -5.26 29.46 -13.95
N LYS A 423 -6.14 28.75 -13.24
CA LYS A 423 -7.39 29.28 -12.68
C LYS A 423 -7.34 29.50 -11.18
N TYR A 424 -6.66 28.62 -10.44
CA TYR A 424 -6.80 28.51 -8.99
C TYR A 424 -5.52 28.80 -8.20
N SER A 425 -4.45 29.23 -8.88
CA SER A 425 -3.14 29.49 -8.25
C SER A 425 -2.57 30.88 -8.53
N ALA A 426 -3.27 31.72 -9.30
CA ALA A 426 -2.80 33.03 -9.76
C ALA A 426 -2.57 34.06 -8.64
N ASP A 427 -3.17 33.90 -7.46
CA ASP A 427 -3.01 34.84 -6.34
C ASP A 427 -1.83 34.52 -5.41
N ALA A 428 -1.13 33.39 -5.59
CA ALA A 428 -0.03 32.96 -4.72
C ALA A 428 1.36 33.47 -5.14
N LEU A 429 1.50 34.04 -6.34
CA LEU A 429 2.79 34.46 -6.93
C LEU A 429 3.03 35.99 -6.90
N ARG A 430 2.18 36.78 -6.25
CA ARG A 430 2.53 38.19 -5.98
C ARG A 430 3.51 38.22 -4.81
N PRO A 431 4.76 38.70 -4.99
CA PRO A 431 5.62 39.02 -3.86
C PRO A 431 4.91 40.07 -3.00
N ALA A 432 5.01 39.92 -1.68
CA ALA A 432 4.59 40.96 -0.73
C ALA A 432 5.33 42.28 -0.98
#